data_AF-G0QGW0-F1
#
_entry.id   AF-G0QGW0-F1
#
_cell.length_a   1.000
_cell.length_b   1.000
_cell.length_c   1.000
_cell.angle_alpha   90.00
_cell.angle_beta   90.00
_cell.angle_gamma   90.00
#
_symmetry.space_group_name_H-M   'P 1'
#
loop_
_entity.id
_entity.type
_entity.pdbx_description
1 polymer ?
#
loop_
_entity_poly.entity_id
_entity_poly.type
_entity_poly.pdbx_seq_one_letter_code
_entity_poly.pdbx_strand_id
1 'polypeptide(L)'
;MKVTEIEDRLMARIDADSKVFEVNFNELRVHDVTLSFHMNNQRVGSIYNDDGTDRLMARLNTVGEEDFMSIKVDRSFVAEILERARESGYIKQGSSSLKAYKTRMNIEQDEGK
;
A
#
# COMPACT_ATOMS: atom_id res chain seq x y z
N MET A 1 11.60 -6.96 -5.09
CA MET A 1 10.44 -6.03 -4.94
C MET A 1 10.81 -4.73 -5.61
N LYS A 2 9.87 -4.04 -6.27
CA LYS A 2 10.11 -2.81 -7.04
C LYS A 2 8.90 -1.89 -6.95
N VAL A 3 9.10 -0.62 -6.59
CA VAL A 3 8.11 0.46 -6.76
C VAL A 3 8.61 1.41 -7.85
N THR A 4 7.77 1.81 -8.80
CA THR A 4 8.17 2.66 -9.93
C THR A 4 7.02 3.51 -10.43
N GLU A 5 7.33 4.74 -10.86
CA GLU A 5 6.41 5.64 -11.54
C GLU A 5 6.34 5.33 -13.04
N ILE A 6 5.14 5.26 -13.61
CA ILE A 6 4.86 4.99 -15.01
C ILE A 6 3.71 5.89 -15.45
N GLU A 7 3.91 6.87 -16.32
CA GLU A 7 2.81 7.65 -16.93
C GLU A 7 1.73 8.11 -15.91
N ASP A 8 2.11 8.97 -14.96
CA ASP A 8 1.24 9.57 -13.95
C ASP A 8 0.62 8.59 -12.92
N ARG A 9 1.17 7.38 -12.76
CA ARG A 9 0.76 6.39 -11.74
C ARG A 9 1.98 5.70 -11.11
N LEU A 10 1.77 5.15 -9.91
CA LEU A 10 2.74 4.26 -9.27
C LEU A 10 2.37 2.79 -9.50
N MET A 11 3.38 2.00 -9.84
CA MET A 11 3.35 0.55 -9.87
C MET A 11 4.13 0.02 -8.67
N ALA A 12 3.50 -0.85 -7.88
CA ALA A 12 4.18 -1.59 -6.81
C ALA A 12 4.18 -3.09 -7.15
N ARG A 13 5.37 -3.68 -7.27
CA ARG A 13 5.58 -5.06 -7.69
C ARG A 13 6.38 -5.88 -6.67
N ILE A 14 5.85 -7.05 -6.32
CA ILE A 14 6.63 -8.13 -5.70
C ILE A 14 6.93 -9.14 -6.80
N ASP A 15 8.20 -9.47 -6.98
CA ASP A 15 8.66 -10.49 -7.91
C ASP A 15 9.50 -11.49 -7.11
N ALA A 16 8.92 -12.64 -6.85
CA ALA A 16 9.56 -13.77 -6.19
C ALA A 16 9.08 -15.04 -6.91
N ASP A 17 9.91 -16.08 -6.93
CA ASP A 17 9.67 -17.33 -7.67
C ASP A 17 8.31 -18.01 -7.41
N SER A 18 7.58 -17.60 -6.35
CA SER A 18 6.25 -18.14 -6.01
C SER A 18 5.10 -17.13 -6.04
N LYS A 19 5.34 -15.82 -6.19
CA LYS A 19 4.31 -14.78 -6.02
C LYS A 19 4.63 -13.50 -6.81
N VAL A 20 3.69 -13.07 -7.65
CA VAL A 20 3.67 -11.73 -8.26
C VAL A 20 2.47 -10.96 -7.71
N PHE A 21 2.72 -9.79 -7.12
CA PHE A 21 1.69 -8.81 -6.78
C PHE A 21 2.02 -7.54 -7.54
N GLU A 22 1.10 -7.06 -8.37
CA GLU A 22 1.23 -5.84 -9.14
C GLU A 22 -0.09 -5.06 -9.07
N VAL A 23 -0.02 -3.77 -8.73
CA VAL A 23 -1.19 -2.88 -8.69
C VAL A 23 -0.81 -1.52 -9.25
N ASN A 24 -1.69 -0.96 -10.07
CA ASN A 24 -1.59 0.39 -10.63
C ASN A 24 -2.68 1.28 -10.01
N PHE A 25 -2.31 2.48 -9.56
CA PHE A 25 -3.24 3.40 -8.88
C PHE A 25 -2.84 4.87 -9.08
N ASN A 26 -3.79 5.78 -8.88
CA ASN A 26 -3.59 7.24 -8.92
C ASN A 26 -4.03 7.96 -7.63
N GLU A 27 -4.55 7.22 -6.64
CA GLU A 27 -4.87 7.77 -5.32
C GLU A 27 -4.63 6.72 -4.23
N LEU A 28 -4.04 7.15 -3.11
CA LEU A 28 -3.97 6.35 -1.88
C LEU A 28 -4.92 6.92 -0.82
N ARG A 29 -5.70 6.03 -0.20
CA ARG A 29 -6.54 6.38 0.95
C ARG A 29 -6.14 5.60 2.18
N VAL A 30 -5.97 6.32 3.28
CA VAL A 30 -5.66 5.73 4.58
C VAL A 30 -6.90 5.82 5.46
N HIS A 31 -7.41 4.66 5.87
CA HIS A 31 -8.50 4.56 6.84
C HIS A 31 -8.12 3.54 7.91
N ASP A 32 -7.88 4.05 9.12
CA ASP A 32 -7.46 3.27 10.28
C ASP A 32 -6.18 2.43 10.04
N VAL A 33 -6.29 1.10 9.94
CA VAL A 33 -5.19 0.16 9.64
C VAL A 33 -5.15 -0.28 8.18
N THR A 34 -6.01 0.29 7.33
CA THR A 34 -6.11 -0.07 5.91
C THR A 34 -5.56 1.05 5.02
N LEU A 35 -4.60 0.69 4.16
CA LEU A 35 -4.16 1.49 3.02
C LEU A 35 -4.86 0.98 1.76
N SER A 36 -5.70 1.79 1.13
CA SER A 36 -6.45 1.41 -0.08
C SER A 36 -5.84 2.06 -1.32
N PHE A 37 -5.69 1.27 -2.37
CA PHE A 37 -5.26 1.71 -3.69
C PHE A 37 -6.48 2.05 -4.53
N HIS A 38 -6.52 3.25 -5.10
CA HIS A 38 -7.62 3.69 -5.95
C HIS A 38 -7.13 4.07 -7.35
N MET A 39 -7.88 3.65 -8.37
CA MET A 39 -7.74 4.09 -9.75
C MET A 39 -9.06 4.71 -10.18
N ASN A 40 -9.05 5.98 -10.60
CA ASN A 40 -10.27 6.70 -11.03
C ASN A 40 -11.40 6.61 -9.99
N ASN A 41 -11.06 6.84 -8.71
CA ASN A 41 -11.94 6.75 -7.55
C ASN A 41 -12.48 5.33 -7.21
N GLN A 42 -12.12 4.29 -7.96
CA GLN A 42 -12.47 2.90 -7.66
C GLN A 42 -11.35 2.20 -6.88
N ARG A 43 -11.70 1.47 -5.81
CA ARG A 43 -10.72 0.70 -5.03
C ARG A 43 -10.27 -0.53 -5.83
N VAL A 44 -8.98 -0.58 -6.15
CA VAL A 44 -8.35 -1.68 -6.91
C VAL A 44 -7.54 -2.62 -6.03
N GLY A 45 -7.27 -2.24 -4.78
CA GLY A 45 -6.65 -3.12 -3.79
C GLY A 45 -6.50 -2.47 -2.42
N SER A 46 -5.85 -3.17 -1.51
CA SER A 46 -5.47 -2.61 -0.20
C SER A 46 -4.38 -3.40 0.50
N ILE A 47 -3.66 -2.75 1.42
CA ILE A 47 -2.83 -3.38 2.44
C ILE A 47 -3.45 -3.15 3.81
N TYR A 48 -3.60 -4.20 4.61
CA TYR A 48 -4.14 -4.13 5.97
C TYR A 48 -3.30 -4.98 6.94
N ASN A 49 -3.41 -4.71 8.24
CA ASN A 49 -2.90 -5.61 9.26
C ASN A 49 -3.93 -6.71 9.51
N ASP A 50 -3.51 -7.97 9.46
CA ASP A 50 -4.38 -9.09 9.82
C ASP A 50 -4.60 -9.07 11.34
N ASP A 51 -5.86 -8.88 11.74
CA ASP A 51 -6.24 -8.60 13.12
C ASP A 51 -5.73 -9.70 14.06
N GLY A 52 -5.09 -9.28 15.16
CA GLY A 52 -4.43 -10.19 16.10
C GLY A 52 -3.06 -10.73 15.67
N THR A 53 -2.46 -10.24 14.58
CA THR A 53 -1.11 -10.63 14.16
C THR A 53 -0.20 -9.42 13.83
N ASP A 54 1.11 -9.68 13.75
CA ASP A 54 2.09 -8.71 13.25
C ASP A 54 2.22 -8.73 11.70
N ARG A 55 1.26 -9.31 10.97
CA ARG A 55 1.41 -9.57 9.53
C ARG A 55 0.70 -8.51 8.68
N LEU A 56 1.44 -7.95 7.73
CA LEU A 56 0.87 -7.10 6.69
C LEU A 56 0.38 -7.95 5.53
N MET A 57 -0.88 -7.77 5.16
CA MET A 57 -1.54 -8.50 4.08
C MET A 57 -1.93 -7.54 2.96
N ALA A 58 -1.52 -7.85 1.74
CA ALA A 58 -1.98 -7.15 0.55
C ALA A 58 -3.12 -7.93 -0.12
N ARG A 59 -4.23 -7.25 -0.42
CA ARG A 59 -5.44 -7.74 -1.07
C ARG A 59 -5.60 -7.06 -2.42
N LEU A 60 -5.81 -7.85 -3.47
CA LEU A 60 -6.30 -7.38 -4.77
C LEU A 60 -7.79 -7.72 -4.89
N ASN A 61 -8.57 -6.81 -5.46
CA ASN A 61 -9.94 -7.11 -5.84
C ASN A 61 -9.89 -7.91 -7.15
N THR A 62 -10.38 -9.15 -7.15
CA THR A 62 -10.58 -9.90 -8.39
C THR A 62 -11.96 -9.55 -8.98
N VAL A 63 -12.24 -10.01 -10.20
CA VAL A 63 -13.47 -9.66 -10.95
C VAL A 63 -14.74 -10.26 -10.31
N GLY A 64 -14.59 -11.14 -9.31
CA GLY A 64 -15.69 -11.68 -8.50
C GLY A 64 -15.74 -11.05 -7.11
N GLU A 65 -16.94 -10.80 -6.58
CA GLU A 65 -17.14 -10.17 -5.27
C GLU A 65 -16.64 -11.03 -4.08
N GLU A 66 -16.43 -12.33 -4.29
CA GLU A 66 -16.07 -13.29 -3.24
C GLU A 66 -14.64 -13.86 -3.34
N ASP A 67 -13.97 -13.71 -4.49
CA ASP A 67 -12.63 -14.26 -4.71
C ASP A 67 -11.54 -13.26 -4.29
N PHE A 68 -10.63 -13.67 -3.41
CA PHE A 68 -9.50 -12.84 -2.99
C PHE A 68 -8.17 -13.60 -2.95
N MET A 69 -7.09 -12.87 -3.23
CA MET A 69 -5.72 -13.34 -3.03
C MET A 69 -5.05 -12.39 -2.04
N SER A 70 -4.59 -12.94 -0.92
CA SER A 70 -3.86 -12.21 0.11
C SER A 70 -2.43 -12.70 0.21
N ILE A 71 -1.45 -11.80 0.07
CA ILE A 71 -0.03 -12.12 0.26
C ILE A 71 0.53 -11.37 1.46
N LYS A 72 1.43 -12.03 2.19
CA LYS A 72 2.23 -11.36 3.22
C LYS A 72 3.22 -10.42 2.54
N VAL A 73 3.33 -9.19 3.04
CA VAL A 73 4.30 -8.19 2.56
C VAL A 73 5.20 -7.71 3.68
N ASP A 74 6.40 -7.26 3.31
CA ASP A 74 7.38 -6.73 4.27
C ASP A 74 7.07 -5.27 4.63
N ARG A 75 7.46 -4.85 5.84
CA ARG A 75 7.22 -3.46 6.31
C ARG A 75 8.02 -2.44 5.50
N SER A 76 9.24 -2.78 5.11
CA SER A 76 10.09 -1.94 4.26
C SER A 76 9.44 -1.63 2.91
N PHE A 77 8.75 -2.61 2.32
CA PHE A 77 8.00 -2.42 1.08
C PHE A 77 6.85 -1.42 1.26
N VAL A 78 6.12 -1.48 2.38
CA VAL A 78 5.08 -0.50 2.70
C VAL A 78 5.67 0.88 2.95
N ALA A 79 6.82 0.97 3.62
CA ALA A 79 7.54 2.23 3.82
C ALA A 79 7.90 2.89 2.48
N GLU A 80 8.44 2.11 1.53
CA GLU A 80 8.81 2.59 0.19
C GLU A 80 7.58 3.12 -0.57
N ILE A 81 6.45 2.42 -0.55
CA ILE A 81 5.20 2.89 -1.17
C ILE A 81 4.78 4.25 -0.61
N LEU A 82 4.79 4.38 0.73
CA LEU A 82 4.38 5.62 1.39
C LEU A 82 5.29 6.78 1.04
N GLU A 83 6.60 6.54 0.93
CA GLU A 83 7.57 7.57 0.59
C GLU A 83 7.40 8.04 -0.86
N ARG A 84 7.31 7.10 -1.81
CA ARG A 84 7.06 7.45 -3.23
C ARG A 84 5.74 8.17 -3.43
N ALA A 85 4.69 7.75 -2.72
CA ALA A 85 3.40 8.40 -2.77
C ALA A 85 3.43 9.82 -2.19
N ARG A 86 4.26 10.06 -1.17
CA ARG A 86 4.50 11.39 -0.60
C ARG A 86 5.22 12.29 -1.59
N GLU A 87 6.29 11.79 -2.21
CA GLU A 87 7.07 12.51 -3.24
C GLU A 87 6.19 12.91 -4.44
N SER A 88 5.30 12.02 -4.85
CA SER A 88 4.46 12.19 -6.04
C SER A 88 3.11 12.87 -5.77
N GLY A 89 2.82 13.26 -4.52
CA GLY A 89 1.58 13.96 -4.16
C GLY A 89 0.32 13.11 -4.09
N TYR A 90 0.43 11.78 -4.18
CA TYR A 90 -0.71 10.85 -4.07
C TYR A 90 -1.26 10.71 -2.64
N ILE A 91 -0.56 11.27 -1.65
CA ILE A 91 -1.02 11.36 -0.27
C ILE A 91 -0.75 12.75 0.29
N LYS A 92 -1.73 13.32 1.01
CA LYS A 92 -1.59 14.65 1.62
C LYS A 92 -0.53 14.64 2.72
N GLN A 93 0.47 15.52 2.59
CA GLN A 93 1.46 15.75 3.64
C GLN A 93 0.81 16.23 4.94
N GLY A 94 1.35 15.82 6.09
CA GLY A 94 0.83 16.19 7.41
C GLY A 94 -0.51 15.54 7.78
N SER A 95 -1.03 14.60 6.98
CA SER A 95 -2.26 13.86 7.28
C SER A 95 -2.15 13.13 8.63
N SER A 96 -3.03 13.48 9.58
CA SER A 96 -3.14 12.80 10.86
C SER A 96 -3.44 11.30 10.70
N SER A 97 -4.22 10.93 9.67
CA SER A 97 -4.50 9.54 9.30
C SER A 97 -3.24 8.81 8.84
N LEU A 98 -2.36 9.45 8.07
CA LEU A 98 -1.09 8.84 7.65
C LEU A 98 -0.17 8.59 8.86
N LYS A 99 -0.06 9.57 9.77
CA LYS A 99 0.73 9.42 10.99
C LYS A 99 0.21 8.26 11.84
N ALA A 100 -1.11 8.21 12.05
CA ALA A 100 -1.76 7.14 12.82
C ALA A 100 -1.55 5.76 12.17
N TYR A 101 -1.66 5.67 10.84
CA TYR A 101 -1.39 4.44 10.11
C TYR A 101 0.05 3.95 10.29
N LYS A 102 1.06 4.82 10.11
CA LYS A 102 2.47 4.44 10.32
C LYS A 102 2.70 3.88 11.73
N THR A 103 2.12 4.52 12.74
CA THR A 103 2.18 4.06 14.15
C THR A 103 1.52 2.69 14.32
N ARG A 104 0.27 2.51 13.88
CA ARG A 104 -0.47 1.25 14.04
C ARG A 104 0.16 0.08 13.29
N MET A 105 0.79 0.37 12.16
CA MET A 105 1.40 -0.63 11.28
C MET A 105 2.87 -0.87 11.62
N ASN A 106 3.39 -0.23 12.68
CA ASN A 106 4.80 -0.26 13.10
C ASN A 106 5.76 -0.06 11.91
N ILE A 107 5.46 0.93 11.07
CA ILE A 107 6.32 1.30 9.93
C ILE A 107 7.31 2.34 10.46
N GLU A 108 8.60 2.00 10.41
CA GLU A 108 9.67 2.91 10.83
C GLU A 108 9.56 4.25 10.08
N GLN A 109 9.72 5.34 10.83
CA GLN A 109 9.78 6.67 10.25
C GLN A 109 11.22 6.90 9.83
N ASP A 110 11.47 7.01 8.53
CA ASP A 110 12.67 7.69 8.07
C ASP A 110 12.43 9.19 8.32
N GLU A 111 12.78 9.66 9.52
CA GLU A 111 12.88 11.08 9.81
C GLU A 111 14.11 11.59 9.04
N GLY A 112 13.88 11.94 7.77
CA GLY A 112 14.92 12.49 6.90
C GLY A 112 15.73 13.56 7.63
N LYS A 113 17.04 13.29 7.76
CA LYS A 113 18.05 14.30 8.06
C LYS A 113 18.45 15.03 6.79
#